data_AF-A0A9E3RSY7-F1
#
_entry.id   AF-A0A9E3RSY7-F1
#
_cell.length_a   1.000
_cell.length_b   1.000
_cell.length_c   1.000
_cell.angle_alpha   90.00
_cell.angle_beta   90.00
_cell.angle_gamma   90.00
#
_symmetry.space_group_name_H-M   'P 1'
#
loop_
_entity.id
_entity.type
_entity.pdbx_description
1 polymer ?
#
loop_
_entity_poly.entity_id
_entity_poly.type
_entity_poly.pdbx_seq_one_letter_code
_entity_poly.pdbx_strand_id
1 'polypeptide(L)'
;VTHEFSHGVSGRLTGGPSQSGCLGNAENMGEGWSDYFALMMKWHCFLLLLSISAVNAQSQMDSYYQKKEFLRNGDTLRYRIMYPVNYDDHKKYPVVLFLHGKGERGRDNNKQLMHGATLFSDSAVRSKFQSIVIFPQCTPDDYWCRMNMIEDRTDSTPERVEYLTDVPPGKSLHLVMQLLDSLSESKQVDHRRMYVMGLSMGGRGTYELLWRKPHFFAAAVPVCGGGNPSSAALYGKKFPIWIFHGDNDNVVNVNDSRNMVTALKAAGAKVKYTEYRGAGHNVWDYALADPNLLPWLFAQKRK
;
A
#
# COMPACT_ATOMS: atom_id res chain seq x y z
N VAL A 1 34.88 -11.96 -24.13
CA VAL A 1 35.07 -10.51 -24.40
C VAL A 1 35.39 -9.73 -23.13
N THR A 2 34.51 -9.69 -22.11
CA THR A 2 34.78 -8.91 -20.87
C THR A 2 35.97 -9.45 -20.06
N HIS A 3 36.09 -10.79 -19.96
CA HIS A 3 37.23 -11.47 -19.35
C HIS A 3 38.57 -11.12 -20.04
N GLU A 4 38.61 -11.18 -21.38
CA GLU A 4 39.78 -10.79 -22.17
C GLU A 4 40.19 -9.33 -21.96
N PHE A 5 39.22 -8.43 -21.76
CA PHE A 5 39.49 -7.02 -21.49
C PHE A 5 40.09 -6.81 -20.09
N SER A 6 39.66 -7.59 -19.09
CA SER A 6 40.18 -7.48 -17.72
C SER A 6 41.63 -7.96 -17.56
N HIS A 7 42.14 -8.83 -18.45
CA HIS A 7 43.56 -9.19 -18.47
C HIS A 7 44.48 -7.96 -18.61
N GLY A 8 44.07 -6.99 -19.44
CA GLY A 8 44.80 -5.74 -19.63
C GLY A 8 44.80 -4.81 -18.41
N VAL A 9 43.79 -4.90 -17.55
CA VAL A 9 43.69 -4.13 -16.29
C VAL A 9 44.54 -4.77 -15.19
N SER A 10 44.42 -6.08 -15.01
CA SER A 10 45.18 -6.86 -14.02
C SER A 10 46.69 -6.68 -14.22
N GLY A 11 47.18 -6.85 -15.46
CA GLY A 11 48.61 -6.71 -15.75
C GLY A 11 49.17 -5.30 -15.53
N ARG A 12 48.38 -4.24 -15.76
CA ARG A 12 48.81 -2.85 -15.55
C ARG A 12 48.89 -2.46 -14.08
N LEU A 13 47.99 -2.98 -13.24
CA LEU A 13 47.95 -2.69 -11.81
C LEU A 13 49.06 -3.41 -11.02
N THR A 14 49.52 -4.57 -11.48
CA THR A 14 50.49 -5.39 -10.74
C THR A 14 51.92 -5.29 -11.24
N GLY A 15 52.16 -4.97 -12.52
CA GLY A 15 53.51 -4.93 -13.10
C GLY A 15 53.84 -3.72 -13.98
N GLY A 16 52.84 -2.93 -14.38
CA GLY A 16 53.03 -1.84 -15.35
C GLY A 16 53.32 -2.34 -16.77
N PRO A 17 53.40 -1.43 -17.76
CA PRO A 17 53.49 -1.80 -19.18
C PRO A 17 54.80 -2.50 -19.58
N SER A 18 55.86 -2.39 -18.77
CA SER A 18 57.16 -3.02 -19.01
C SER A 18 57.33 -4.39 -18.34
N GLN A 19 56.38 -4.84 -17.50
CA GLN A 19 56.43 -6.16 -16.83
C GLN A 19 55.09 -6.90 -16.91
N SER A 20 54.57 -7.08 -18.13
CA SER A 20 53.30 -7.78 -18.37
C SER A 20 53.31 -9.29 -18.04
N GLY A 21 54.49 -9.89 -17.85
CA GLY A 21 54.66 -11.31 -17.54
C GLY A 21 54.69 -11.68 -16.05
N CYS A 22 54.56 -10.70 -15.14
CA CYS A 22 54.74 -10.92 -13.69
C CYS A 22 53.67 -11.81 -13.02
N LEU A 23 52.62 -12.18 -13.75
CA LEU A 23 51.51 -13.01 -13.28
C LEU A 23 51.53 -14.46 -13.82
N GLY A 24 52.50 -14.83 -14.65
CA GLY A 24 52.63 -16.18 -15.21
C GLY A 24 53.54 -17.07 -14.37
N ASN A 25 53.02 -17.66 -13.29
CA ASN A 25 53.72 -18.64 -12.47
C ASN A 25 52.79 -19.78 -12.02
N ALA A 26 53.32 -20.79 -11.33
CA ALA A 26 52.57 -22.01 -10.98
C ALA A 26 51.32 -21.77 -10.09
N GLU A 27 51.18 -20.60 -9.45
CA GLU A 27 50.04 -20.25 -8.58
C GLU A 27 49.09 -19.20 -9.19
N ASN A 28 49.21 -18.93 -10.50
CA ASN A 28 48.43 -18.03 -11.37
C ASN A 28 47.28 -17.21 -10.72
N MET A 29 47.55 -15.92 -10.46
CA MET A 29 46.53 -14.94 -10.06
C MET A 29 45.89 -14.19 -11.24
N GLY A 30 46.50 -14.17 -12.43
CA GLY A 30 46.03 -13.36 -13.57
C GLY A 30 44.62 -13.73 -14.06
N GLU A 31 44.37 -15.03 -14.24
CA GLU A 31 43.05 -15.56 -14.60
C GLU A 31 42.00 -15.30 -13.51
N GLY A 32 42.35 -15.56 -12.24
CA GLY A 32 41.44 -15.37 -11.10
C GLY A 32 41.01 -13.91 -10.89
N TRP A 33 41.93 -12.95 -11.04
CA TRP A 33 41.59 -11.52 -10.97
C TRP A 33 40.74 -11.09 -12.15
N SER A 34 41.05 -11.53 -13.37
CA SER A 34 40.25 -11.22 -14.56
C SER A 34 38.83 -11.79 -14.46
N ASP A 35 38.67 -13.01 -13.93
CA ASP A 35 37.36 -13.59 -13.65
C ASP A 35 36.60 -12.82 -12.56
N TYR A 36 37.28 -12.43 -11.48
CA TYR A 36 36.70 -11.59 -10.44
C TYR A 36 36.23 -10.23 -10.99
N PHE A 37 37.06 -9.54 -11.78
CA PHE A 37 36.70 -8.28 -12.42
C PHE A 37 35.56 -8.44 -13.42
N ALA A 38 35.57 -9.50 -14.24
CA ALA A 38 34.51 -9.78 -15.19
C ALA A 38 33.17 -10.09 -14.48
N LEU A 39 33.21 -10.83 -13.37
CA LEU A 39 32.04 -11.06 -12.51
C LEU A 39 31.56 -9.75 -11.92
N MET A 40 32.43 -8.95 -11.30
CA MET A 40 32.08 -7.67 -10.72
C MET A 40 31.46 -6.74 -11.76
N MET A 41 32.01 -6.62 -12.96
CA MET A 41 31.43 -5.82 -14.05
C MET A 41 30.03 -6.31 -14.44
N LYS A 42 29.83 -7.63 -14.56
CA LYS A 42 28.50 -8.20 -14.84
C LYS A 42 27.49 -7.85 -13.74
N TRP A 43 27.89 -7.98 -12.47
CA TRP A 43 27.06 -7.60 -11.33
C TRP A 43 26.74 -6.09 -11.33
N HIS A 44 27.72 -5.23 -11.62
CA HIS A 44 27.49 -3.78 -11.72
C HIS A 44 26.56 -3.43 -12.88
N CYS A 45 26.73 -4.04 -14.05
CA CYS A 45 25.82 -3.85 -15.17
C CYS A 45 24.40 -4.35 -14.85
N PHE A 46 24.27 -5.48 -14.16
CA PHE A 46 22.97 -6.00 -13.72
C PHE A 46 22.30 -5.09 -12.70
N LEU A 47 23.04 -4.61 -11.70
CA LEU A 47 22.56 -3.64 -10.71
C LEU A 47 22.18 -2.30 -11.35
N LEU A 48 22.92 -1.86 -12.36
CA LEU A 48 22.61 -0.66 -13.14
C LEU A 48 21.33 -0.84 -13.99
N LEU A 49 21.13 -2.00 -14.61
CA LEU A 49 19.90 -2.30 -15.35
C LEU A 49 18.68 -2.39 -14.44
N LEU A 50 18.84 -2.97 -13.24
CA LEU A 50 17.80 -3.00 -12.22
C LEU A 50 17.43 -1.59 -11.75
N SER A 51 18.43 -0.72 -11.52
CA SER A 51 18.16 0.66 -11.09
C SER A 51 17.47 1.49 -12.18
N ILE A 52 17.87 1.36 -13.44
CA ILE A 52 17.18 2.01 -14.58
C ILE A 52 15.72 1.53 -14.67
N SER A 53 15.47 0.23 -14.52
CA SER A 53 14.13 -0.35 -14.56
C SER A 53 13.25 0.19 -13.42
N ALA A 54 13.80 0.27 -12.20
CA ALA A 54 13.11 0.84 -11.05
C ALA A 54 12.79 2.33 -11.23
N VAL A 55 13.73 3.12 -11.79
CA VAL A 55 13.51 4.54 -12.10
C VAL A 55 12.40 4.72 -13.13
N ASN A 56 12.38 3.89 -14.19
CA ASN A 56 11.32 3.94 -15.20
C ASN A 56 9.94 3.57 -14.62
N ALA A 57 9.86 2.54 -13.78
CA ALA A 57 8.63 2.16 -13.11
C ALA A 57 8.12 3.29 -12.18
N GLN A 58 9.01 3.93 -11.43
CA GLN A 58 8.65 5.07 -10.58
C GLN A 58 8.21 6.28 -11.41
N SER A 59 8.91 6.58 -12.51
CA SER A 59 8.54 7.67 -13.43
C SER A 59 7.16 7.44 -14.05
N GLN A 60 6.84 6.20 -14.42
CA GLN A 60 5.53 5.83 -14.93
C GLN A 60 4.44 6.03 -13.87
N MET A 61 4.65 5.58 -12.63
CA MET A 61 3.72 5.83 -11.54
C MET A 61 3.56 7.32 -11.23
N ASP A 62 4.63 8.10 -11.31
CA ASP A 62 4.62 9.55 -11.14
C ASP A 62 3.79 10.26 -12.23
N SER A 63 3.66 9.68 -13.43
CA SER A 63 2.80 10.21 -14.49
C SER A 63 1.29 10.06 -14.20
N TYR A 64 0.90 9.01 -13.47
CA TYR A 64 -0.50 8.76 -13.10
C TYR A 64 -0.88 9.44 -11.78
N TYR A 65 0.01 9.39 -10.81
CA TYR A 65 -0.24 9.82 -9.44
C TYR A 65 0.53 11.10 -9.12
N GLN A 66 -0.13 12.23 -8.99
CA GLN A 66 0.53 13.48 -8.61
C GLN A 66 1.00 13.42 -7.15
N LYS A 67 2.22 13.90 -6.89
CA LYS A 67 2.75 14.15 -5.53
C LYS A 67 2.07 15.38 -4.96
N LYS A 68 1.45 15.26 -3.78
CA LYS A 68 0.84 16.36 -3.04
C LYS A 68 1.20 16.31 -1.57
N GLU A 69 1.08 17.48 -0.94
CA GLU A 69 1.18 17.65 0.50
C GLU A 69 -0.06 18.41 0.98
N PHE A 70 -0.59 18.02 2.14
CA PHE A 70 -1.69 18.70 2.80
C PHE A 70 -1.19 19.21 4.16
N LEU A 71 -1.15 20.54 4.30
CA LEU A 71 -0.61 21.22 5.48
C LEU A 71 -1.76 21.70 6.37
N ARG A 72 -1.70 21.34 7.66
CA ARG A 72 -2.63 21.79 8.70
C ARG A 72 -1.90 21.93 10.02
N ASN A 73 -2.02 23.10 10.65
CA ASN A 73 -1.49 23.36 12.00
C ASN A 73 0.00 22.99 12.18
N GLY A 74 0.82 23.21 11.15
CA GLY A 74 2.25 22.87 11.17
C GLY A 74 2.58 21.40 10.88
N ASP A 75 1.57 20.54 10.71
CA ASP A 75 1.73 19.16 10.30
C ASP A 75 1.52 18.97 8.79
N THR A 76 2.20 17.97 8.22
CA THR A 76 2.16 17.66 6.78
C THR A 76 1.74 16.23 6.55
N LEU A 77 0.66 16.04 5.80
CA LEU A 77 0.29 14.76 5.20
C LEU A 77 0.79 14.69 3.77
N ARG A 78 1.68 13.74 3.49
CA ARG A 78 2.09 13.42 2.12
C ARG A 78 1.09 12.46 1.51
N TYR A 79 0.65 12.73 0.30
CA TYR A 79 -0.27 11.83 -0.39
C TYR A 79 -0.05 11.89 -1.90
N ARG A 80 -0.56 10.83 -2.54
CA ARG A 80 -0.62 10.70 -4.00
C ARG A 80 -2.06 10.75 -4.45
N ILE A 81 -2.30 11.49 -5.53
CA ILE A 81 -3.63 11.66 -6.10
C ILE A 81 -3.61 11.39 -7.59
N MET A 82 -4.51 10.53 -8.05
CA MET A 82 -4.77 10.31 -9.47
C MET A 82 -6.13 10.90 -9.81
N TYR A 83 -6.19 11.63 -10.91
CA TYR A 83 -7.43 12.15 -11.47
C TYR A 83 -7.94 11.25 -12.61
N PRO A 84 -9.27 11.25 -12.88
CA PRO A 84 -9.88 10.61 -14.03
C PRO A 84 -9.17 10.95 -15.35
N VAL A 85 -9.23 10.03 -16.32
CA VAL A 85 -8.81 10.31 -17.70
C VAL A 85 -9.67 11.43 -18.26
N ASN A 86 -9.05 12.43 -18.89
CA ASN A 86 -9.71 13.64 -19.40
C ASN A 86 -10.54 14.34 -18.31
N TYR A 87 -9.92 14.56 -17.15
CA TYR A 87 -10.54 15.25 -16.03
C TYR A 87 -11.19 16.57 -16.45
N ASP A 88 -12.44 16.74 -16.04
CA ASP A 88 -13.31 17.85 -16.39
C ASP A 88 -13.82 18.46 -15.07
N ASP A 89 -13.41 19.69 -14.77
CA ASP A 89 -13.70 20.36 -13.51
C ASP A 89 -15.15 20.85 -13.38
N HIS A 90 -15.96 20.64 -14.42
CA HIS A 90 -17.41 20.82 -14.39
C HIS A 90 -18.15 19.51 -14.04
N LYS A 91 -17.46 18.37 -13.95
CA LYS A 91 -18.03 17.07 -13.55
C LYS A 91 -17.72 16.73 -12.10
N LYS A 92 -18.58 15.87 -11.54
CA LYS A 92 -18.41 15.29 -10.20
C LYS A 92 -17.91 13.85 -10.29
N TYR A 93 -16.85 13.55 -9.57
CA TYR A 93 -16.22 12.23 -9.57
C TYR A 93 -16.30 11.55 -8.20
N PRO A 94 -16.48 10.22 -8.16
CA PRO A 94 -16.22 9.43 -6.95
C PRO A 94 -14.82 9.65 -6.43
N VAL A 95 -14.63 9.43 -5.13
CA VAL A 95 -13.31 9.41 -4.49
C VAL A 95 -13.07 8.01 -3.93
N VAL A 96 -11.90 7.45 -4.20
CA VAL A 96 -11.41 6.23 -3.55
C VAL A 96 -10.21 6.60 -2.67
N LEU A 97 -10.35 6.45 -1.35
CA LEU A 97 -9.25 6.50 -0.41
C LEU A 97 -8.65 5.10 -0.23
N PHE A 98 -7.35 4.95 -0.45
CA PHE A 98 -6.63 3.70 -0.24
C PHE A 98 -5.61 3.85 0.90
N LEU A 99 -5.78 3.09 1.98
CA LEU A 99 -4.86 3.06 3.12
C LEU A 99 -3.88 1.89 2.99
N HIS A 100 -2.58 2.19 2.95
CA HIS A 100 -1.50 1.21 2.84
C HIS A 100 -1.23 0.46 4.16
N GLY A 101 -0.41 -0.60 4.09
CA GLY A 101 0.00 -1.43 5.22
C GLY A 101 1.15 -0.83 6.04
N LYS A 102 1.64 -1.56 7.04
CA LYS A 102 2.72 -1.06 7.92
C LYS A 102 4.04 -0.82 7.19
N GLY A 103 4.33 -1.62 6.16
CA GLY A 103 5.58 -1.60 5.38
C GLY A 103 5.79 -0.32 4.57
N GLU A 104 4.69 0.33 4.17
CA GLU A 104 4.73 1.49 3.27
C GLU A 104 4.76 2.83 4.03
N ARG A 105 4.80 2.78 5.37
CA ARG A 105 5.01 3.97 6.19
C ARG A 105 6.33 4.65 5.82
N GLY A 106 6.32 5.97 5.82
CA GLY A 106 7.47 6.72 5.33
C GLY A 106 7.23 8.21 5.22
N ARG A 107 8.21 8.88 4.62
CA ARG A 107 8.20 10.32 4.34
C ARG A 107 8.57 10.64 2.89
N ASP A 108 8.76 9.61 2.06
CA ASP A 108 9.28 9.70 0.69
C ASP A 108 8.18 9.99 -0.36
N ASN A 109 6.91 9.84 0.01
CA ASN A 109 5.73 10.00 -0.86
C ASN A 109 5.71 9.05 -2.07
N ASN A 110 6.36 7.87 -1.98
CA ASN A 110 6.30 6.84 -3.02
C ASN A 110 5.88 5.47 -2.46
N LYS A 111 6.40 5.04 -1.30
CA LYS A 111 6.12 3.69 -0.76
C LYS A 111 4.63 3.36 -0.67
N GLN A 112 3.75 4.32 -0.40
CA GLN A 112 2.31 4.06 -0.32
C GLN A 112 1.67 3.56 -1.63
N LEU A 113 2.36 3.68 -2.76
CA LEU A 113 1.90 3.17 -4.06
C LEU A 113 2.30 1.71 -4.29
N MET A 114 3.06 1.08 -3.38
CA MET A 114 3.53 -0.31 -3.53
C MET A 114 2.38 -1.29 -3.83
N HIS A 115 1.24 -1.10 -3.19
CA HIS A 115 0.06 -1.96 -3.34
C HIS A 115 -1.15 -1.12 -3.78
N GLY A 116 -2.01 -1.69 -4.62
CA GLY A 116 -3.25 -1.05 -5.09
C GLY A 116 -3.08 0.00 -6.20
N ALA A 117 -1.94 0.68 -6.31
CA ALA A 117 -1.74 1.70 -7.35
C ALA A 117 -1.80 1.12 -8.77
N THR A 118 -1.29 -0.10 -8.98
CA THR A 118 -1.35 -0.77 -10.29
C THR A 118 -2.79 -1.05 -10.74
N LEU A 119 -3.68 -1.44 -9.81
CA LEU A 119 -5.10 -1.66 -10.10
C LEU A 119 -5.76 -0.40 -10.66
N PHE A 120 -5.56 0.75 -9.99
CA PHE A 120 -6.21 2.00 -10.40
C PHE A 120 -5.52 2.68 -11.57
N SER A 121 -4.25 2.40 -11.83
CA SER A 121 -3.53 2.95 -13.00
C SER A 121 -3.75 2.14 -14.28
N ASP A 122 -4.34 0.94 -14.19
CA ASP A 122 -4.73 0.14 -15.35
C ASP A 122 -5.66 0.92 -16.29
N SER A 123 -5.39 0.86 -17.59
CA SER A 123 -6.10 1.64 -18.60
C SER A 123 -7.60 1.33 -18.68
N ALA A 124 -7.99 0.06 -18.54
CA ALA A 124 -9.37 -0.36 -18.59
C ALA A 124 -10.12 0.06 -17.32
N VAL A 125 -9.46 -0.05 -16.16
CA VAL A 125 -9.98 0.44 -14.88
C VAL A 125 -10.18 1.96 -14.92
N ARG A 126 -9.18 2.72 -15.36
CA ARG A 126 -9.26 4.19 -15.44
C ARG A 126 -10.38 4.68 -16.36
N SER A 127 -10.58 3.98 -17.48
CA SER A 127 -11.64 4.30 -18.43
C SER A 127 -13.03 3.98 -17.86
N LYS A 128 -13.19 2.79 -17.25
CA LYS A 128 -14.49 2.30 -16.77
C LYS A 128 -14.91 2.89 -15.43
N PHE A 129 -13.98 3.12 -14.52
CA PHE A 129 -14.19 3.52 -13.13
C PHE A 129 -13.56 4.89 -12.84
N GLN A 130 -13.92 5.89 -13.66
CA GLN A 130 -13.44 7.26 -13.52
C GLN A 130 -13.68 7.79 -12.10
N SER A 131 -12.59 8.03 -11.39
CA SER A 131 -12.58 8.48 -10.00
C SER A 131 -11.31 9.24 -9.67
N ILE A 132 -11.40 10.03 -8.60
CA ILE A 132 -10.24 10.58 -7.91
C ILE A 132 -9.75 9.50 -6.94
N VAL A 133 -8.48 9.09 -7.04
CA VAL A 133 -7.92 8.03 -6.19
C VAL A 133 -6.79 8.61 -5.34
N ILE A 134 -6.83 8.37 -4.04
CA ILE A 134 -5.96 9.01 -3.05
C ILE A 134 -5.23 7.95 -2.22
N PHE A 135 -3.90 8.06 -2.19
CA PHE A 135 -3.01 7.25 -1.36
C PHE A 135 -2.24 8.16 -0.40
N PRO A 136 -2.73 8.39 0.84
CA PRO A 136 -1.96 9.07 1.86
C PRO A 136 -0.83 8.19 2.38
N GLN A 137 0.27 8.79 2.84
CA GLN A 137 1.37 8.09 3.49
C GLN A 137 1.36 8.36 5.00
N CYS A 138 1.24 7.29 5.79
CA CYS A 138 1.39 7.35 7.25
C CYS A 138 2.87 7.51 7.59
N THR A 139 3.17 8.36 8.58
CA THR A 139 4.54 8.55 9.04
C THR A 139 5.10 7.30 9.73
N PRO A 140 6.44 7.10 9.77
CA PRO A 140 7.05 5.92 10.38
C PRO A 140 6.62 5.62 11.82
N ASP A 141 6.33 6.68 12.59
CA ASP A 141 6.07 6.62 14.03
C ASP A 141 4.58 6.55 14.39
N ASP A 142 3.70 6.41 13.39
CA ASP A 142 2.26 6.47 13.56
C ASP A 142 1.57 5.25 12.90
N TYR A 143 0.25 5.17 13.11
CA TYR A 143 -0.62 4.13 12.59
C TYR A 143 -1.95 4.72 12.13
N TRP A 144 -2.65 4.01 11.23
CA TRP A 144 -3.99 4.41 10.80
C TRP A 144 -5.08 4.16 11.84
N CYS A 145 -4.78 3.45 12.92
CA CYS A 145 -5.72 3.19 14.02
C CYS A 145 -4.99 3.27 15.36
N ARG A 146 -5.73 3.58 16.42
CA ARG A 146 -5.20 3.58 17.80
C ARG A 146 -5.38 2.20 18.39
N MET A 147 -4.26 1.55 18.70
CA MET A 147 -4.28 0.19 19.21
C MET A 147 -3.12 -0.10 20.14
N ASN A 148 -3.34 -0.99 21.11
CA ASN A 148 -2.30 -1.64 21.88
C ASN A 148 -2.14 -3.07 21.40
N MET A 149 -0.91 -3.51 21.26
CA MET A 149 -0.60 -4.93 21.10
C MET A 149 -0.67 -5.55 22.50
N ILE A 150 -1.63 -6.45 22.70
CA ILE A 150 -1.65 -7.32 23.87
C ILE A 150 -0.80 -8.53 23.48
N GLU A 151 0.45 -8.50 23.91
CA GLU A 151 1.21 -9.73 24.05
C GLU A 151 0.41 -10.63 25.03
N ASP A 152 0.14 -11.87 24.67
CA ASP A 152 -0.41 -12.85 25.59
C ASP A 152 0.70 -13.86 25.85
N ARG A 153 1.15 -14.01 27.10
CA ARG A 153 2.40 -14.74 27.41
C ARG A 153 2.23 -16.26 27.44
N THR A 154 1.20 -16.75 26.76
CA THR A 154 0.96 -18.18 26.58
C THR A 154 1.23 -18.53 25.12
N ASP A 155 2.12 -19.49 24.88
CA ASP A 155 2.71 -19.87 23.58
C ASP A 155 1.71 -20.30 22.47
N SER A 156 0.40 -20.19 22.70
CA SER A 156 -0.63 -20.77 21.84
C SER A 156 -1.71 -19.80 21.35
N THR A 157 -1.69 -18.52 21.77
CA THR A 157 -2.64 -17.53 21.27
C THR A 157 -1.93 -16.43 20.48
N PRO A 158 -2.34 -16.14 19.23
CA PRO A 158 -1.79 -15.03 18.48
C PRO A 158 -2.04 -13.69 19.20
N GLU A 159 -1.13 -12.74 18.99
CA GLU A 159 -1.19 -11.38 19.54
C GLU A 159 -2.61 -10.80 19.40
N ARG A 160 -3.21 -10.41 20.53
CA ARG A 160 -4.53 -9.78 20.54
C ARG A 160 -4.35 -8.29 20.41
N VAL A 161 -5.25 -7.64 19.68
CA VAL A 161 -5.20 -6.20 19.50
C VAL A 161 -6.36 -5.54 20.22
N GLU A 162 -6.03 -4.62 21.12
CA GLU A 162 -7.00 -3.74 21.76
C GLU A 162 -7.13 -2.47 20.93
N TYR A 163 -8.34 -2.14 20.49
CA TYR A 163 -8.63 -0.92 19.75
C TYR A 163 -9.12 0.18 20.70
N LEU A 164 -8.39 1.29 20.73
CA LEU A 164 -8.66 2.40 21.64
C LEU A 164 -9.65 3.37 21.00
N THR A 165 -10.90 3.35 21.47
CA THR A 165 -12.02 4.14 20.91
C THR A 165 -12.31 5.43 21.67
N ASP A 166 -11.71 5.61 22.84
CA ASP A 166 -11.86 6.76 23.75
C ASP A 166 -10.74 7.79 23.60
N VAL A 167 -9.82 7.58 22.65
CA VAL A 167 -8.69 8.49 22.37
C VAL A 167 -8.82 9.15 20.98
N PRO A 168 -8.22 10.35 20.80
CA PRO A 168 -8.12 11.00 19.49
C PRO A 168 -7.40 10.11 18.46
N PRO A 169 -7.68 10.28 17.15
CA PRO A 169 -6.95 9.56 16.12
C PRO A 169 -5.47 9.94 16.12
N GLY A 170 -4.62 9.06 15.59
CA GLY A 170 -3.22 9.39 15.31
C GLY A 170 -3.12 10.56 14.33
N LYS A 171 -2.01 11.29 14.37
CA LYS A 171 -1.80 12.52 13.59
C LYS A 171 -2.01 12.29 12.09
N SER A 172 -1.46 11.20 11.55
CA SER A 172 -1.57 10.85 10.14
C SER A 172 -3.03 10.63 9.73
N LEU A 173 -3.79 9.87 10.53
CA LEU A 173 -5.20 9.64 10.24
C LEU A 173 -6.02 10.92 10.41
N HIS A 174 -5.72 11.73 11.43
CA HIS A 174 -6.40 13.00 11.63
C HIS A 174 -6.26 13.92 10.41
N LEU A 175 -5.06 14.03 9.85
CA LEU A 175 -4.83 14.79 8.61
C LEU A 175 -5.57 14.17 7.41
N VAL A 176 -5.67 12.84 7.32
CA VAL A 176 -6.48 12.18 6.29
C VAL A 176 -7.95 12.56 6.45
N MET A 177 -8.47 12.57 7.67
CA MET A 177 -9.85 12.99 7.94
C MET A 177 -10.09 14.45 7.53
N GLN A 178 -9.15 15.35 7.81
CA GLN A 178 -9.23 16.76 7.40
C GLN A 178 -9.10 16.95 5.88
N LEU A 179 -8.24 16.16 5.22
CA LEU A 179 -8.14 16.14 3.76
C LEU A 179 -9.48 15.68 3.15
N LEU A 180 -10.07 14.61 3.66
CA LEU A 180 -11.38 14.13 3.24
C LEU A 180 -12.46 15.21 3.43
N ASP A 181 -12.46 15.92 4.56
CA ASP A 181 -13.40 17.01 4.80
C ASP A 181 -13.24 18.12 3.73
N SER A 182 -12.00 18.53 3.41
CA SER A 182 -11.75 19.51 2.34
C SER A 182 -12.21 19.04 0.95
N LEU A 183 -12.09 17.75 0.65
CA LEU A 183 -12.59 17.16 -0.59
C LEU A 183 -14.12 17.10 -0.60
N SER A 184 -14.74 16.92 0.55
CA SER A 184 -16.19 16.93 0.67
C SER A 184 -16.82 18.32 0.46
N GLU A 185 -16.00 19.38 0.43
CA GLU A 185 -16.41 20.75 0.10
C GLU A 185 -16.17 21.07 -1.39
N SER A 186 -15.41 20.24 -2.12
CA SER A 186 -15.07 20.46 -3.52
C SER A 186 -16.28 20.23 -4.45
N LYS A 187 -16.51 21.16 -5.38
CA LYS A 187 -17.57 21.04 -6.39
C LYS A 187 -17.36 19.89 -7.37
N GLN A 188 -16.14 19.37 -7.47
CA GLN A 188 -15.74 18.29 -8.38
C GLN A 188 -15.86 16.90 -7.77
N VAL A 189 -16.22 16.81 -6.49
CA VAL A 189 -16.39 15.53 -5.79
C VAL A 189 -17.87 15.14 -5.75
N ASP A 190 -18.15 13.89 -6.09
CA ASP A 190 -19.44 13.26 -5.82
C ASP A 190 -19.45 12.76 -4.37
N HIS A 191 -19.94 13.60 -3.46
CA HIS A 191 -19.97 13.31 -2.03
C HIS A 191 -20.83 12.09 -1.65
N ARG A 192 -21.63 11.56 -2.59
CA ARG A 192 -22.41 10.33 -2.39
C ARG A 192 -21.63 9.08 -2.79
N ARG A 193 -20.44 9.22 -3.36
CA ARG A 193 -19.56 8.14 -3.82
C ARG A 193 -18.14 8.35 -3.28
N MET A 194 -18.04 8.52 -1.96
CA MET A 194 -16.78 8.47 -1.22
C MET A 194 -16.54 7.03 -0.77
N TYR A 195 -15.46 6.42 -1.18
CA TYR A 195 -15.10 5.03 -0.87
C TYR A 195 -13.82 4.99 -0.06
N VAL A 196 -13.70 3.97 0.80
CA VAL A 196 -12.46 3.69 1.53
C VAL A 196 -12.11 2.21 1.40
N MET A 197 -10.83 1.95 1.19
CA MET A 197 -10.28 0.60 1.23
C MET A 197 -8.87 0.62 1.79
N GLY A 198 -8.40 -0.52 2.28
CA GLY A 198 -7.04 -0.63 2.78
C GLY A 198 -6.69 -2.04 3.20
N LEU A 199 -5.38 -2.30 3.29
CA LEU A 199 -4.83 -3.62 3.60
C LEU A 199 -4.04 -3.63 4.90
N SER A 200 -4.06 -4.73 5.66
CA SER A 200 -3.27 -4.89 6.89
C SER A 200 -3.51 -3.73 7.87
N MET A 201 -2.48 -2.93 8.20
CA MET A 201 -2.62 -1.68 8.96
C MET A 201 -3.68 -0.72 8.37
N GLY A 202 -3.76 -0.61 7.05
CA GLY A 202 -4.79 0.15 6.35
C GLY A 202 -6.16 -0.52 6.34
N GLY A 203 -6.22 -1.84 6.47
CA GLY A 203 -7.47 -2.57 6.73
C GLY A 203 -8.02 -2.21 8.12
N ARG A 204 -7.15 -2.13 9.14
CA ARG A 204 -7.50 -1.60 10.47
C ARG A 204 -7.91 -0.13 10.41
N GLY A 205 -7.15 0.69 9.69
CA GLY A 205 -7.45 2.10 9.43
C GLY A 205 -8.78 2.34 8.72
N THR A 206 -9.19 1.40 7.86
CA THR A 206 -10.49 1.44 7.19
C THR A 206 -11.58 1.41 8.25
N TYR A 207 -11.59 0.41 9.14
CA TYR A 207 -12.56 0.34 10.25
C TYR A 207 -12.51 1.55 11.17
N GLU A 208 -11.31 2.07 11.46
CA GLU A 208 -11.13 3.28 12.26
C GLU A 208 -11.87 4.49 11.65
N LEU A 209 -11.72 4.69 10.34
CA LEU A 209 -12.45 5.75 9.62
C LEU A 209 -13.96 5.51 9.63
N LEU A 210 -14.42 4.25 9.57
CA LEU A 210 -15.85 3.97 9.55
C LEU A 210 -16.55 4.42 10.83
N TRP A 211 -15.96 4.19 12.01
CA TRP A 211 -16.60 4.61 13.26
C TRP A 211 -16.35 6.09 13.58
N ARG A 212 -15.22 6.67 13.16
CA ARG A 212 -14.95 8.12 13.34
C ARG A 212 -15.69 9.02 12.36
N LYS A 213 -16.02 8.52 11.16
CA LYS A 213 -16.79 9.24 10.14
C LYS A 213 -17.97 8.37 9.62
N PRO A 214 -18.94 8.01 10.49
CA PRO A 214 -19.96 6.98 10.22
C PRO A 214 -20.95 7.32 9.11
N HIS A 215 -20.99 8.58 8.67
CA HIS A 215 -21.86 9.03 7.60
C HIS A 215 -21.11 9.36 6.31
N PHE A 216 -19.79 9.21 6.28
CA PHE A 216 -18.97 9.82 5.25
C PHE A 216 -18.86 8.97 3.98
N PHE A 217 -18.77 7.65 4.13
CA PHE A 217 -18.52 6.73 3.02
C PHE A 217 -19.80 6.13 2.43
N ALA A 218 -19.71 5.73 1.17
CA ALA A 218 -20.72 5.00 0.42
C ALA A 218 -20.49 3.50 0.45
N ALA A 219 -19.24 3.06 0.63
CA ALA A 219 -18.84 1.66 0.80
C ALA A 219 -17.42 1.56 1.37
N ALA A 220 -17.10 0.41 1.95
CA ALA A 220 -15.78 0.14 2.51
C ALA A 220 -15.24 -1.26 2.15
N VAL A 221 -13.93 -1.36 1.94
CA VAL A 221 -13.21 -2.62 1.65
C VAL A 221 -11.98 -2.77 2.54
N PRO A 222 -12.14 -3.30 3.76
CA PRO A 222 -11.01 -3.69 4.59
C PRO A 222 -10.46 -5.06 4.16
N VAL A 223 -9.15 -5.15 3.98
CA VAL A 223 -8.42 -6.36 3.58
C VAL A 223 -7.43 -6.73 4.68
N CYS A 224 -7.46 -8.00 5.13
CA CYS A 224 -6.61 -8.56 6.20
C CYS A 224 -6.38 -7.62 7.41
N GLY A 225 -7.46 -7.00 7.88
CA GLY A 225 -7.45 -6.10 9.04
C GLY A 225 -8.43 -6.53 10.12
N GLY A 226 -8.64 -5.65 11.09
CA GLY A 226 -9.64 -5.78 12.15
C GLY A 226 -10.07 -4.42 12.67
N GLY A 227 -11.09 -4.39 13.51
CA GLY A 227 -11.54 -3.19 14.21
C GLY A 227 -12.14 -3.54 15.55
N ASN A 228 -12.64 -2.53 16.28
CA ASN A 228 -13.42 -2.76 17.49
C ASN A 228 -14.84 -3.27 17.13
N PRO A 229 -15.22 -4.51 17.48
CA PRO A 229 -16.55 -5.04 17.17
C PRO A 229 -17.67 -4.23 17.83
N SER A 230 -17.45 -3.65 19.02
CA SER A 230 -18.43 -2.83 19.73
C SER A 230 -18.79 -1.54 18.98
N SER A 231 -17.88 -1.05 18.13
CA SER A 231 -18.14 0.14 17.30
C SER A 231 -18.99 -0.16 16.06
N ALA A 232 -19.23 -1.42 15.71
CA ALA A 232 -19.98 -1.81 14.51
C ALA A 232 -21.38 -1.21 14.43
N ALA A 233 -22.08 -1.07 15.58
CA ALA A 233 -23.41 -0.50 15.65
C ALA A 233 -23.47 0.99 15.23
N LEU A 234 -22.36 1.72 15.34
CA LEU A 234 -22.29 3.14 15.02
C LEU A 234 -22.41 3.41 13.51
N TYR A 235 -21.86 2.51 12.68
CA TYR A 235 -21.74 2.73 11.23
C TYR A 235 -22.33 1.59 10.38
N GLY A 236 -22.56 0.40 10.93
CA GLY A 236 -22.89 -0.81 10.15
C GLY A 236 -24.10 -0.65 9.22
N LYS A 237 -25.17 0.01 9.66
CA LYS A 237 -26.39 0.23 8.85
C LYS A 237 -26.23 1.32 7.77
N LYS A 238 -25.12 2.05 7.75
CA LYS A 238 -24.96 3.27 6.95
C LYS A 238 -24.51 2.98 5.51
N PHE A 239 -23.68 1.95 5.32
CA PHE A 239 -23.16 1.58 4.01
C PHE A 239 -22.69 0.11 3.98
N PRO A 240 -22.64 -0.52 2.80
CA PRO A 240 -22.14 -1.87 2.62
C PRO A 240 -20.62 -1.97 2.80
N ILE A 241 -20.18 -3.14 3.28
CA ILE A 241 -18.77 -3.45 3.57
C ILE A 241 -18.43 -4.79 2.94
N TRP A 242 -17.33 -4.88 2.19
CA TRP A 242 -16.81 -6.14 1.68
C TRP A 242 -15.44 -6.43 2.26
N ILE A 243 -15.37 -7.45 3.09
CA ILE A 243 -14.19 -7.85 3.86
C ILE A 243 -13.48 -8.99 3.13
N PHE A 244 -12.14 -8.93 3.06
CA PHE A 244 -11.30 -9.99 2.51
C PHE A 244 -10.25 -10.43 3.53
N HIS A 245 -10.00 -11.73 3.66
CA HIS A 245 -8.96 -12.27 4.56
C HIS A 245 -8.44 -13.64 4.10
N GLY A 246 -7.20 -13.99 4.41
CA GLY A 246 -6.67 -15.35 4.27
C GLY A 246 -6.84 -16.14 5.58
N ASP A 247 -7.19 -17.42 5.52
CA ASP A 247 -7.39 -18.23 6.73
C ASP A 247 -6.08 -18.67 7.42
N ASN A 248 -4.95 -18.53 6.72
CA ASN A 248 -3.61 -18.86 7.19
C ASN A 248 -2.75 -17.60 7.39
N ASP A 249 -3.39 -16.44 7.61
CA ASP A 249 -2.70 -15.19 7.94
C ASP A 249 -2.07 -15.27 9.33
N ASN A 250 -0.73 -15.29 9.34
CA ASN A 250 0.10 -15.39 10.54
C ASN A 250 0.57 -14.02 11.08
N VAL A 251 0.15 -12.92 10.47
CA VAL A 251 0.48 -11.55 10.89
C VAL A 251 -0.73 -10.85 11.49
N VAL A 252 -1.89 -10.99 10.84
CA VAL A 252 -3.18 -10.54 11.37
C VAL A 252 -4.09 -11.74 11.43
N ASN A 253 -4.47 -12.15 12.64
CA ASN A 253 -5.29 -13.35 12.78
C ASN A 253 -6.65 -13.18 12.07
N VAL A 254 -7.04 -14.15 11.24
CA VAL A 254 -8.32 -14.15 10.51
C VAL A 254 -9.55 -13.93 11.40
N ASN A 255 -9.47 -14.32 12.69
CA ASN A 255 -10.54 -14.08 13.65
C ASN A 255 -10.81 -12.59 13.88
N ASP A 256 -9.85 -11.69 13.67
CA ASP A 256 -10.09 -10.24 13.72
C ASP A 256 -11.17 -9.84 12.70
N SER A 257 -11.14 -10.40 11.49
CA SER A 257 -12.17 -10.16 10.48
C SER A 257 -13.45 -10.96 10.75
N ARG A 258 -13.37 -12.22 11.18
CA ARG A 258 -14.57 -13.01 11.52
C ARG A 258 -15.38 -12.35 12.64
N ASN A 259 -14.70 -11.82 13.66
CA ASN A 259 -15.33 -11.08 14.76
C ASN A 259 -16.04 -9.81 14.26
N MET A 260 -15.38 -9.05 13.36
CA MET A 260 -16.01 -7.89 12.73
C MET A 260 -17.21 -8.28 11.87
N VAL A 261 -17.13 -9.35 11.07
CA VAL A 261 -18.26 -9.87 10.28
C VAL A 261 -19.45 -10.18 11.17
N THR A 262 -19.23 -10.88 12.29
CA THR A 262 -20.27 -11.22 13.26
C THR A 262 -20.91 -9.96 13.85
N ALA A 263 -20.10 -9.01 14.34
CA ALA A 263 -20.62 -7.79 14.94
C ALA A 263 -21.34 -6.88 13.93
N LEU A 264 -20.84 -6.79 12.70
CA LEU A 264 -21.48 -6.01 11.64
C LEU A 264 -22.81 -6.63 11.21
N LYS A 265 -22.89 -7.96 11.08
CA LYS A 265 -24.17 -8.65 10.83
C LYS A 265 -25.16 -8.41 11.97
N ALA A 266 -24.72 -8.50 13.23
CA ALA A 266 -25.54 -8.19 14.40
C ALA A 266 -26.01 -6.73 14.42
N ALA A 267 -25.19 -5.80 13.95
CA ALA A 267 -25.54 -4.40 13.76
C ALA A 267 -26.49 -4.16 12.56
N GLY A 268 -26.83 -5.17 11.76
CA GLY A 268 -27.69 -5.06 10.58
C GLY A 268 -26.99 -4.46 9.35
N ALA A 269 -25.65 -4.57 9.28
CA ALA A 269 -24.88 -4.10 8.15
C ALA A 269 -25.04 -5.01 6.92
N LYS A 270 -24.90 -4.42 5.72
CA LYS A 270 -24.77 -5.18 4.47
C LYS A 270 -23.33 -5.63 4.29
N VAL A 271 -22.99 -6.80 4.83
CA VAL A 271 -21.62 -7.33 4.80
C VAL A 271 -21.48 -8.43 3.76
N LYS A 272 -20.47 -8.30 2.91
CA LYS A 272 -19.92 -9.40 2.11
C LYS A 272 -18.57 -9.82 2.72
N TYR A 273 -18.31 -11.11 2.80
CA TYR A 273 -17.05 -11.64 3.34
C TYR A 273 -16.49 -12.69 2.41
N THR A 274 -15.23 -12.53 2.03
CA THR A 274 -14.48 -13.48 1.22
C THR A 274 -13.26 -13.91 2.01
N GLU A 275 -13.23 -15.19 2.41
CA GLU A 275 -12.10 -15.81 3.09
C GLU A 275 -11.40 -16.76 2.11
N TYR A 276 -10.08 -16.61 1.94
CA TYR A 276 -9.29 -17.41 1.02
C TYR A 276 -8.57 -18.54 1.78
N ARG A 277 -8.92 -19.78 1.43
CA ARG A 277 -8.34 -20.98 2.04
C ARG A 277 -6.87 -21.14 1.68
N GLY A 278 -6.02 -21.38 2.67
CA GLY A 278 -4.57 -21.51 2.57
C GLY A 278 -3.81 -20.20 2.34
N ALA A 279 -4.51 -19.07 2.14
CA ALA A 279 -3.86 -17.80 1.86
C ALA A 279 -3.31 -17.18 3.16
N GLY A 280 -2.07 -16.67 3.08
CA GLY A 280 -1.42 -15.95 4.17
C GLY A 280 -1.70 -14.44 4.15
N HIS A 281 -0.79 -13.66 4.73
CA HIS A 281 -0.99 -12.22 4.96
C HIS A 281 -1.25 -11.39 3.71
N ASN A 282 -0.60 -11.74 2.59
CA ASN A 282 -0.66 -10.99 1.32
C ASN A 282 -1.96 -11.24 0.53
N VAL A 283 -3.08 -11.43 1.22
CA VAL A 283 -4.38 -11.74 0.58
C VAL A 283 -4.90 -10.59 -0.30
N TRP A 284 -4.34 -9.39 -0.15
CA TRP A 284 -4.64 -8.26 -1.02
C TRP A 284 -4.32 -8.51 -2.49
N ASP A 285 -3.38 -9.40 -2.83
CA ASP A 285 -3.10 -9.73 -4.23
C ASP A 285 -4.32 -10.42 -4.87
N TYR A 286 -5.00 -11.30 -4.14
CA TYR A 286 -6.25 -11.92 -4.58
C TYR A 286 -7.42 -10.94 -4.56
N ALA A 287 -7.55 -10.15 -3.49
CA ALA A 287 -8.66 -9.22 -3.33
C ALA A 287 -8.66 -8.14 -4.43
N LEU A 288 -7.49 -7.55 -4.72
CA LEU A 288 -7.33 -6.51 -5.74
C LEU A 288 -7.44 -7.07 -7.17
N ALA A 289 -7.19 -8.37 -7.36
CA ALA A 289 -7.41 -9.05 -8.62
C ALA A 289 -8.86 -9.55 -8.81
N ASP A 290 -9.73 -9.48 -7.79
CA ASP A 290 -11.13 -9.92 -7.91
C ASP A 290 -11.86 -9.05 -8.95
N PRO A 291 -12.32 -9.62 -10.08
CA PRO A 291 -12.96 -8.84 -11.15
C PRO A 291 -14.28 -8.19 -10.72
N ASN A 292 -14.87 -8.63 -9.60
CA ASN A 292 -16.09 -8.07 -9.04
C ASN A 292 -15.85 -6.95 -8.04
N LEU A 293 -14.62 -6.74 -7.57
CA LEU A 293 -14.31 -5.74 -6.54
C LEU A 293 -14.72 -4.33 -6.98
N LEU A 294 -14.17 -3.84 -8.09
CA LEU A 294 -14.45 -2.49 -8.59
C LEU A 294 -15.91 -2.33 -9.08
N PRO A 295 -16.49 -3.27 -9.86
CA PRO A 295 -17.92 -3.21 -10.18
C PRO A 295 -18.81 -3.10 -8.94
N TRP A 296 -18.53 -3.89 -7.89
CA TRP A 296 -19.29 -3.82 -6.65
C TRP A 296 -19.09 -2.49 -5.94
N LEU A 297 -17.86 -1.99 -5.83
CA LEU A 297 -17.54 -0.76 -5.11
C LEU A 297 -18.24 0.44 -5.76
N PHE A 298 -18.11 0.58 -7.08
CA PHE A 298 -18.64 1.71 -7.85
C PHE A 298 -20.16 1.66 -8.05
N ALA A 299 -20.79 0.50 -7.83
CA ALA A 299 -22.25 0.39 -7.77
C ALA A 299 -22.84 1.02 -6.49
N GLN A 300 -22.03 1.25 -5.45
CA GLN A 300 -22.52 1.77 -4.18
C GLN A 300 -22.65 3.29 -4.22
N LYS A 301 -23.74 3.79 -3.63
CA LYS A 301 -24.02 5.22 -3.47
C LYS A 301 -24.67 5.44 -2.11
N ARG A 302 -24.15 6.40 -1.34
CA ARG A 302 -24.77 6.84 -0.09
C ARG A 302 -26.17 7.39 -0.42
N LYS A 303 -27.17 6.97 0.36
CA LYS A 303 -28.55 7.44 0.20
C LYS A 303 -28.64 8.95 0.37
#